data_AF-A0A3M2VRU1-F1
#
_entry.id   AF-A0A3M2VRU1-F1
#
_cell.length_a   1.000
_cell.length_b   1.000
_cell.length_c   1.000
_cell.angle_alpha   90.00
_cell.angle_beta   90.00
_cell.angle_gamma   90.00
#
_symmetry.space_group_name_H-M   'P 1'
#
loop_
_entity.id
_entity.type
_entity.pdbx_description
1 polymer ?
#
loop_
_entity_poly.entity_id
_entity_poly.type
_entity_poly.pdbx_seq_one_letter_code
_entity_poly.pdbx_strand_id
1 'polypeptide(L)' 'MEGLVKLDRIDINILVELQKDGRMTNVSLADAVGLSASPCLQRVKRLESAGYISSYKAHLNLAKITESVTVFTEIS' A
#
# COMPACT_ATOMS: atom_id res chain seq x y z
N MET A 1 5.05 -22.32 -5.66
CA MET A 1 4.23 -21.36 -6.40
C MET A 1 3.06 -21.03 -5.48
N GLU A 2 3.24 -20.05 -4.59
CA GLU A 2 2.20 -19.68 -3.62
C GLU A 2 1.00 -19.14 -4.39
N GLY A 3 -0.14 -19.80 -4.18
CA GLY A 3 -1.35 -19.58 -4.97
C GLY A 3 -1.76 -18.12 -4.91
N LEU A 4 -2.09 -17.54 -6.08
CA LEU A 4 -2.70 -16.22 -6.14
C LEU A 4 -3.91 -16.19 -5.21
N VAL A 5 -3.80 -15.46 -4.10
CA VAL A 5 -4.97 -15.13 -3.29
C VAL A 5 -5.87 -14.32 -4.20
N LYS A 6 -7.08 -14.81 -4.44
CA LYS A 6 -8.04 -14.11 -5.29
C LYS A 6 -8.35 -12.77 -4.61
N LEU A 7 -7.86 -11.69 -5.22
CA LEU A 7 -8.12 -10.33 -4.79
C LEU A 7 -9.56 -9.97 -5.17
N ASP A 8 -10.35 -9.60 -4.17
CA ASP A 8 -11.67 -9.02 -4.41
C ASP A 8 -11.53 -7.53 -4.74
N ARG A 9 -12.60 -6.93 -5.27
CA ARG A 9 -12.67 -5.48 -5.51
C ARG A 9 -12.34 -4.66 -4.27
N ILE A 10 -12.77 -5.11 -3.09
CA ILE A 10 -12.49 -4.41 -1.83
C ILE A 10 -11.01 -4.49 -1.47
N ASP A 11 -10.35 -5.62 -1.71
CA ASP A 11 -8.92 -5.77 -1.45
C ASP A 11 -8.12 -4.82 -2.36
N ILE A 12 -8.51 -4.70 -3.63
CA ILE A 12 -7.92 -3.75 -4.57
C ILE A 12 -8.10 -2.31 -4.06
N ASN A 13 -9.30 -1.95 -3.61
CA ASN A 13 -9.56 -0.62 -3.06
C ASN A 13 -8.72 -0.34 -1.81
N ILE A 14 -8.56 -1.32 -0.92
CA ILE A 14 -7.68 -1.22 0.25
C ILE A 14 -6.24 -0.91 -0.17
N LEU A 15 -5.72 -1.65 -1.16
CA LEU A 15 -4.36 -1.43 -1.67
C LEU A 15 -4.21 -0.04 -2.31
N VAL A 16 -5.21 0.41 -3.07
CA VAL A 16 -5.22 1.74 -3.69
C VAL A 16 -5.20 2.84 -2.64
N GLU A 17 -6.03 2.75 -1.59
CA GLU A 17 -6.08 3.76 -0.54
C GLU A 17 -4.80 3.76 0.31
N LEU A 18 -4.26 2.59 0.67
CA LEU A 18 -2.99 2.47 1.39
C LEU A 18 -1.78 2.93 0.55
N GLN A 19 -1.83 2.82 -0.78
CA GLN A 19 -0.77 3.33 -1.64
C GLN A 19 -0.82 4.87 -1.74
N LYS A 20 -2.00 5.48 -1.67
CA LYS A 20 -2.15 6.94 -1.59
C LYS A 20 -1.70 7.48 -0.23
N ASP A 21 -2.14 6.83 0.84
CA ASP A 21 -1.77 7.19 2.21
C ASP A 21 -1.52 5.94 3.06
N GLY A 22 -0.25 5.54 3.12
CA GLY A 22 0.18 4.40 3.91
C GLY A 22 0.14 4.63 5.43
N ARG A 23 -0.17 5.85 5.88
CA ARG A 23 -0.32 6.17 7.31
C ARG A 23 -1.80 6.27 7.72
N MET A 24 -2.73 6.00 6.81
CA MET A 24 -4.16 6.02 7.07
C MET A 24 -4.53 5.04 8.20
N THR A 25 -5.39 5.49 9.12
CA THR A 25 -5.86 4.60 10.19
C THR A 25 -6.82 3.56 9.64
N ASN A 26 -6.91 2.39 10.27
CA ASN A 26 -7.85 1.35 9.86
C ASN A 26 -9.32 1.81 9.90
N VAL A 27 -9.67 2.78 10.76
CA VAL A 27 -11.03 3.34 10.81
C VAL A 27 -11.30 4.16 9.54
N SER A 28 -10.41 5.10 9.21
CA SER A 28 -10.53 5.91 8.00
C SER A 28 -10.49 5.08 6.71
N LEU A 29 -9.65 4.03 6.70
CA LEU A 29 -9.58 3.09 5.58
C LEU A 29 -10.89 2.32 5.43
N ALA A 30 -11.46 1.85 6.54
CA ALA A 30 -12.74 1.14 6.54
C ALA A 30 -13.87 2.02 6.00
N ASP A 31 -13.93 3.29 6.43
CA ASP A 31 -14.90 4.27 5.93
C ASP A 31 -14.72 4.52 4.42
N ALA A 32 -13.47 4.66 3.95
CA ALA A 32 -13.15 4.89 2.54
C ALA A 32 -13.54 3.70 1.63
N VAL A 33 -13.43 2.47 2.12
CA VAL A 33 -13.76 1.25 1.35
C VAL A 33 -15.17 0.71 1.61
N GLY A 34 -15.96 1.37 2.46
CA GLY A 34 -17.35 0.99 2.76
C GLY A 34 -17.48 -0.27 3.63
N LEU A 35 -16.52 -0.51 4.52
CA LEU A 35 -16.53 -1.63 5.48
C LEU A 35 -16.56 -1.13 6.93
N SER A 36 -16.89 -2.03 7.86
CA SER A 36 -16.62 -1.78 9.28
C SER A 36 -15.15 -2.05 9.62
N ALA A 37 -14.67 -1.45 10.71
CA ALA A 37 -13.26 -1.50 11.09
C ALA A 37 -12.71 -2.93 11.29
N SER A 38 -13.51 -3.85 11.83
CA SER A 38 -13.09 -5.24 12.10
C SER A 38 -12.76 -6.06 10.84
N PRO A 39 -13.65 -6.18 9.82
CA PRO A 39 -13.35 -6.89 8.58
C PRO A 39 -12.28 -6.19 7.74
N CYS A 40 -12.16 -4.86 7.80
CA CYS A 40 -11.08 -4.12 7.14
C CYS A 40 -9.71 -4.57 7.68
N LEU A 41 -9.55 -4.63 9.00
CA LEU A 41 -8.29 -5.02 9.64
C LEU A 41 -7.88 -6.45 9.28
N GLN A 42 -8.85 -7.38 9.24
CA GLN A 42 -8.58 -8.77 8.85
C GLN A 42 -8.12 -8.86 7.39
N ARG A 43 -8.73 -8.09 6.47
CA ARG A 43 -8.31 -8.04 5.07
C ARG A 43 -6.92 -7.45 4.90
N VAL A 44 -6.60 -6.34 5.58
CA VAL A 44 -5.26 -5.74 5.57
C VAL A 44 -4.21 -6.75 6.04
N LYS A 45 -4.42 -7.40 7.19
CA LYS A 45 -3.50 -8.42 7.71
C LYS A 45 -3.31 -9.59 6.74
N ARG A 46 -4.39 -10.02 6.05
CA ARG A 46 -4.32 -11.07 5.02
C ARG A 46 -3.49 -10.62 3.81
N LEU A 47 -3.61 -9.36 3.40
CA LEU A 47 -2.84 -8.80 2.28
C LEU A 47 -1.37 -8.62 2.64
N GLU A 48 -1.06 -8.26 3.89
CA GLU A 48 0.30 -8.23 4.43
C GLU A 48 0.91 -9.63 4.50
N SER A 49 0.20 -10.60 5.08
CA SER A 49 0.71 -11.97 5.23
C SER A 49 0.87 -12.69 3.90
N ALA A 50 0.03 -12.38 2.91
CA ALA A 50 0.15 -12.88 1.54
C ALA A 50 1.20 -12.13 0.71
N GLY A 51 1.87 -11.12 1.25
CA GLY A 51 2.96 -10.40 0.58
C GLY A 51 2.53 -9.37 -0.46
N TYR A 52 1.23 -9.05 -0.58
CA TYR A 52 0.78 -7.94 -1.43
C TYR A 52 1.21 -6.59 -0.87
N ILE A 53 1.24 -6.47 0.46
CA ILE A 53 1.80 -5.31 1.16
C ILE A 53 3.18 -5.69 1.68
N SER A 54 4.21 -5.25 0.98
CA SER A 54 5.60 -5.59 1.31
C SER A 54 6.20 -4.70 2.39
N SER A 55 5.86 -3.41 2.40
CA SER A 55 6.37 -2.43 3.38
C SER A 55 5.61 -1.12 3.31
N TYR A 56 5.64 -0.36 4.41
CA TYR A 56 5.22 1.03 4.46
C TYR A 56 6.46 1.92 4.48
N LYS A 57 6.57 2.86 3.54
CA LYS A 57 7.75 3.72 3.37
C LYS A 57 7.36 5.20 3.37
N ALA A 58 8.24 6.03 3.91
CA ALA A 58 8.12 7.47 3.77
C ALA A 58 8.60 7.90 2.38
N HIS A 59 7.81 8.73 1.69
CA HIS A 59 8.24 9.37 0.46
C HIS A 59 8.98 10.68 0.79
N LEU A 60 10.30 10.67 0.60
CA LEU A 60 11.15 11.79 1.01
C LEU A 60 11.34 12.78 -0.13
N ASN A 61 11.33 14.08 0.20
CA ASN A 61 11.67 15.13 -0.75
C ASN A 61 13.20 15.32 -0.77
N LEU A 62 13.86 14.67 -1.74
CA LEU A 62 15.31 14.72 -1.90
C LEU A 62 15.83 16.15 -2.13
N ALA A 63 15.10 17.00 -2.86
CA ALA A 63 15.52 18.37 -3.16
C ALA A 63 15.65 19.26 -1.91
N LYS A 64 14.94 18.93 -0.83
CA LYS A 64 15.06 19.62 0.47
C LYS A 64 16.19 19.07 1.34
N ILE A 65 16.71 17.89 1.02
CA ILE A 65 17.73 17.20 1.81
C ILE A 65 19.11 17.49 1.24
N THR A 66 19.25 17.45 -0.09
CA THR A 66 20.53 17.63 -0.76
C THR A 66 20.34 18.01 -2.23
N GLU A 67 21.38 18.60 -2.83
CA GLU A 67 21.45 18.73 -4.28
C GLU A 67 21.60 17.33 -4.88
N SER A 68 20.64 16.93 -5.72
CA SER A 68 20.60 15.60 -6.31
C SER A 68 20.30 15.68 -7.80
N VAL A 69 20.96 14.82 -8.58
CA VAL A 69 20.72 14.65 -10.01
C VAL A 69 20.25 13.21 -10.23
N THR A 70 19.03 13.04 -10.73
CA THR A 70 18.49 11.73 -11.09
C THR A 70 18.86 11.41 -12.53
N VAL A 71 19.67 10.37 -12.75
CA VAL A 71 20.07 9.90 -14.08
C VAL A 71 19.41 8.55 -14.36
N PHE A 72 18.71 8.45 -15.47
CA PHE A 72 18.22 7.18 -16.01
C PHE A 72 19.16 6.73 -17.12
N THR A 73 19.74 5.54 -17.00
CA THR A 73 20.59 4.94 -18.02
C THR A 73 20.09 3.53 -18.30
N GLU A 74 20.00 3.20 -19.58
CA GLU A 74 19.67 1.86 -20.06
C GLU A 74 20.97 1.24 -20.57
N ILE A 75 21.30 0.06 -20.07
CA ILE A 75 22.44 -0.72 -20.53
C ILE A 75 21.85 -1.84 -21.39
N SER A 76 22.09 -1.79 -22.71
CA SER A 76 21.85 -2.89 -23.64
C SER A 76 22.97 -3.92 -23.59
#